data_AF-A0A7G9FUI7-F1
#
_entry.id   AF-A0A7G9FUI7-F1
#
_cell.length_a   1.000
_cell.length_b   1.000
_cell.length_c   1.000
_cell.angle_alpha   90.00
_cell.angle_beta   90.00
_cell.angle_gamma   90.00
#
_symmetry.space_group_name_H-M   'P 1'
#
loop_
_entity.id
_entity.type
_entity.pdbx_description
1 polymer ?
#
loop_
_entity_poly.entity_id
_entity_poly.type
_entity_poly.pdbx_seq_one_letter_code
_entity_poly.pdbx_strand_id
1 'polypeptide(L)'
;MILETIKDQEYHKKILLANDSYAEIERKEGTQLIINVDYKGVYGLGEKFDAVNQKGKTVETQVIEKFCNQGNISYCVTPFFVTDSGLGIYIETKKKTTITLDHAIRCQIPGESKVYVFTGTIGEVIRDYTGLFKRPQIPPRYAFGIWASANHWNSEADVDRLLEELEKYHFPASVIVLEAWSDEATFYIWNGATYSPKRSAEGFSYDDFDFSNSKYWKNPKRMIERLHEKGKKLVYWHIDF
;
A
#
# COMPACT_ATOMS: atom_id res chain seq x y z
N MET A 1 12.85 20.83 3.17
CA MET A 1 11.79 21.67 3.75
C MET A 1 10.72 21.83 2.68
N ILE A 2 9.44 22.06 3.00
CA ILE A 2 8.48 22.51 1.96
C ILE A 2 8.98 23.87 1.50
N LEU A 3 9.46 23.96 0.27
CA LEU A 3 9.93 25.22 -0.27
C LEU A 3 8.73 26.13 -0.56
N GLU A 4 7.71 25.55 -1.17
CA GLU A 4 6.56 26.31 -1.63
C GLU A 4 5.29 25.46 -1.68
N THR A 5 4.16 26.15 -1.64
CA THR A 5 2.84 25.56 -1.72
C THR A 5 1.99 26.39 -2.65
N ILE A 6 1.63 25.83 -3.80
CA ILE A 6 0.86 26.49 -4.85
C ILE A 6 -0.61 26.11 -4.66
N LYS A 7 -1.45 27.12 -4.41
CA LYS A 7 -2.91 26.99 -4.31
C LYS A 7 -3.64 27.76 -5.41
N ASP A 8 -3.01 28.79 -5.94
CA ASP A 8 -3.55 29.64 -6.98
C ASP A 8 -3.84 28.83 -8.24
N GLN A 9 -4.82 29.30 -9.02
CA GLN A 9 -5.18 28.66 -10.29
C GLN A 9 -4.21 29.04 -11.42
N GLU A 10 -3.60 30.22 -11.30
CA GLU A 10 -2.52 30.72 -12.15
C GLU A 10 -1.29 30.91 -11.29
N TYR A 11 -0.15 30.38 -11.75
CA TYR A 11 1.11 30.49 -11.01
C TYR A 11 2.28 30.40 -11.99
N HIS A 12 3.32 31.19 -11.78
CA HIS A 12 4.56 31.05 -12.55
C HIS A 12 5.74 31.51 -11.71
N LYS A 13 6.72 30.64 -11.53
CA LYS A 13 7.94 30.97 -10.78
C LYS A 13 9.13 30.13 -11.20
N LYS A 14 10.29 30.76 -11.14
CA LYS A 14 11.60 30.11 -11.25
C LYS A 14 12.18 29.86 -9.86
N ILE A 15 12.54 28.61 -9.59
CA ILE A 15 13.01 28.11 -8.31
C ILE A 15 14.47 27.66 -8.47
N LEU A 16 15.35 28.13 -7.57
CA LEU A 16 16.72 27.66 -7.45
C LEU A 16 16.74 26.32 -6.71
N LEU A 17 17.40 25.32 -7.28
CA LEU A 17 17.59 23.99 -6.69
C LEU A 17 18.93 23.94 -5.95
N ALA A 18 19.09 22.94 -5.07
CA ALA A 18 20.28 22.78 -4.25
C ALA A 18 21.57 22.46 -5.05
N ASN A 19 21.43 22.09 -6.32
CA ASN A 19 22.53 21.80 -7.24
C ASN A 19 22.87 22.99 -8.17
N ASP A 20 22.46 24.21 -7.80
CA ASP A 20 22.61 25.46 -8.56
C ASP A 20 21.91 25.49 -9.94
N SER A 21 21.09 24.47 -10.24
CA SER A 21 20.18 24.49 -11.38
C SER A 21 18.85 25.13 -11.02
N TYR A 22 17.98 25.31 -12.02
CA TYR A 22 16.67 25.91 -11.82
C TYR A 22 15.55 24.99 -12.29
N ALA A 23 14.43 25.03 -11.56
CA ALA A 23 13.15 24.54 -12.03
C ALA A 23 12.23 25.74 -12.29
N GLU A 24 11.58 25.76 -13.43
CA GLU A 24 10.52 26.71 -13.74
C GLU A 24 9.18 25.99 -13.64
N ILE A 25 8.30 26.47 -12.76
CA ILE A 25 7.00 25.87 -12.48
C ILE A 25 5.92 26.85 -12.89
N GLU A 26 5.00 26.39 -13.73
CA GLU A 26 3.87 27.14 -14.23
C GLU A 26 2.58 26.35 -14.00
N ARG A 27 1.53 27.01 -13.53
CA ARG A 27 0.17 26.46 -13.43
C ARG A 27 -0.76 27.33 -14.24
N LYS A 28 -1.56 26.70 -15.10
CA LYS A 28 -2.54 27.35 -15.98
C LYS A 28 -3.93 26.78 -15.75
N GLU A 29 -4.92 27.65 -15.79
CA GLU A 29 -6.35 27.33 -15.71
C GLU A 29 -6.70 26.42 -14.53
N GLY A 30 -5.88 26.46 -13.47
CA GLY A 30 -5.97 25.57 -12.31
C GLY A 30 -5.60 24.11 -12.54
N THR A 31 -5.71 23.61 -13.76
CA THR A 31 -5.70 22.16 -14.02
C THR A 31 -4.44 21.65 -14.70
N GLN A 32 -3.62 22.54 -15.25
CA GLN A 32 -2.37 22.18 -15.91
C GLN A 32 -1.20 22.68 -15.09
N LEU A 33 -0.30 21.78 -14.71
CA LEU A 33 0.99 22.10 -14.09
C LEU A 33 2.10 21.71 -15.06
N ILE A 34 2.95 22.66 -15.43
CA ILE A 34 4.08 22.49 -16.34
C ILE A 34 5.35 22.81 -15.56
N ILE A 35 6.33 21.91 -15.61
CA ILE A 35 7.58 22.05 -14.89
C ILE A 35 8.73 21.80 -15.87
N ASN A 36 9.54 22.83 -16.09
CA ASN A 36 10.78 22.74 -16.85
C ASN A 36 11.95 22.63 -15.87
N VAL A 37 12.63 21.50 -15.89
CA VAL A 37 13.82 21.23 -15.07
C VAL A 37 14.72 20.29 -15.87
N ASP A 38 16.04 20.44 -15.76
CA ASP A 38 16.96 19.45 -16.32
C ASP A 38 17.14 18.30 -15.32
N TYR A 39 16.82 17.08 -15.75
CA TYR A 39 16.84 15.88 -14.92
C TYR A 39 17.11 14.66 -15.78
N LYS A 40 17.76 13.61 -15.25
CA LYS A 40 17.98 12.34 -15.96
C LYS A 40 17.07 11.24 -15.41
N GLY A 41 16.58 11.39 -14.18
CA GLY A 41 15.72 10.42 -13.52
C GLY A 41 14.60 11.07 -12.72
N VAL A 42 13.44 10.42 -12.73
CA VAL A 42 12.30 10.78 -11.89
C VAL A 42 11.69 9.53 -11.30
N TYR A 43 11.39 9.58 -10.00
CA TYR A 43 11.08 8.42 -9.18
C TYR A 43 9.83 8.68 -8.33
N GLY A 44 9.19 7.59 -7.87
CA GLY A 44 8.01 7.65 -7.02
C GLY A 44 6.74 7.26 -7.78
N LEU A 45 5.70 8.08 -7.64
CA LEU A 45 4.35 7.88 -8.17
C LEU A 45 3.60 6.69 -7.55
N GLY A 46 4.03 6.29 -6.35
CA GLY A 46 3.60 5.09 -5.63
C GLY A 46 4.47 3.88 -5.96
N GLU A 47 3.83 2.71 -5.97
CA GLU A 47 4.40 1.46 -6.43
C GLU A 47 4.35 1.39 -7.97
N LYS A 48 5.44 0.91 -8.58
CA LYS A 48 5.58 0.76 -10.03
C LYS A 48 6.19 -0.59 -10.37
N PHE A 49 5.63 -1.24 -11.37
CA PHE A 49 6.04 -2.57 -11.86
C PHE A 49 6.77 -2.52 -13.20
N ASP A 50 6.76 -1.37 -13.87
CA ASP A 50 7.32 -1.20 -15.21
C ASP A 50 8.74 -0.62 -15.22
N ALA A 51 9.05 0.35 -14.37
CA ALA A 51 10.42 0.82 -14.13
C ALA A 51 10.53 1.61 -12.81
N VAL A 52 11.75 1.69 -12.26
CA VAL A 52 12.05 2.61 -11.16
C VAL A 52 12.15 4.05 -11.67
N ASN A 53 12.90 4.29 -12.74
CA ASN A 53 12.96 5.59 -13.42
C ASN A 53 11.77 5.74 -14.36
N GLN A 54 10.94 6.75 -14.12
CA GLN A 54 9.72 7.02 -14.88
C GLN A 54 9.91 8.09 -15.98
N LYS A 55 11.15 8.55 -16.22
CA LYS A 55 11.44 9.49 -17.31
C LYS A 55 11.03 8.89 -18.66
N GLY A 56 10.37 9.71 -19.49
CA GLY A 56 9.81 9.37 -20.78
C GLY A 56 8.42 8.73 -20.73
N LYS A 57 7.82 8.55 -19.55
CA LYS A 57 6.53 7.88 -19.38
C LYS A 57 5.40 8.85 -19.04
N THR A 58 4.17 8.42 -19.33
CA THR A 58 2.96 9.02 -18.79
C THR A 58 2.34 8.08 -17.78
N VAL A 59 2.10 8.59 -16.58
CA VAL A 59 1.58 7.84 -15.44
C VAL A 59 0.23 8.42 -15.02
N GLU A 60 -0.76 7.56 -14.91
CA GLU A 60 -2.04 7.90 -14.28
C GLU A 60 -2.01 7.46 -12.82
N THR A 61 -2.34 8.37 -11.90
CA THR A 61 -2.45 8.03 -10.48
C THR A 61 -3.91 7.69 -10.16
N GLN A 62 -4.28 6.46 -10.45
CA GLN A 62 -5.57 5.88 -10.12
C GLN A 62 -5.33 4.47 -9.56
N VAL A 63 -5.98 4.14 -8.44
CA VAL A 63 -5.95 2.78 -7.88
C VAL A 63 -6.78 1.89 -8.80
N ILE A 64 -6.15 0.87 -9.38
CA ILE A 64 -6.80 -0.10 -10.24
C ILE A 64 -6.31 -1.49 -9.83
N GLU A 65 -7.25 -2.39 -9.57
CA GLU A 65 -6.95 -3.79 -9.38
C GLU A 65 -6.63 -4.42 -10.75
N LYS A 66 -5.39 -4.90 -10.94
CA LYS A 66 -5.01 -5.61 -12.16
C LYS A 66 -4.29 -6.91 -11.84
N PHE A 67 -5.01 -8.01 -12.01
CA PHE A 67 -4.47 -9.35 -11.80
C PHE A 67 -3.40 -9.69 -12.84
N CYS A 68 -2.16 -9.82 -12.37
CA CYS A 68 -0.95 -10.12 -13.14
C CYS A 68 -0.59 -9.08 -14.23
N ASN A 69 0.67 -9.10 -14.68
CA ASN A 69 1.17 -8.27 -15.79
C ASN A 69 0.79 -6.79 -15.65
N GLN A 70 1.06 -6.22 -14.46
CA GLN A 70 0.58 -4.92 -14.03
C GLN A 70 1.00 -3.80 -15.00
N GLY A 71 2.24 -3.83 -15.47
CA GLY A 71 2.79 -2.76 -16.32
C GLY A 71 2.83 -1.44 -15.54
N ASN A 72 2.20 -0.39 -16.07
CA ASN A 72 2.14 0.92 -15.41
C ASN A 72 0.97 1.08 -14.41
N ILE A 73 0.11 0.07 -14.28
CA ILE A 73 -1.01 0.03 -13.33
C ILE A 73 -0.51 -0.44 -11.96
N SER A 74 -1.04 0.12 -10.86
CA SER A 74 -0.71 -0.30 -9.51
C SER A 74 -1.90 -0.12 -8.55
N TYR A 75 -1.89 -0.96 -7.51
CA TYR A 75 -2.81 -0.90 -6.37
C TYR A 75 -2.47 0.24 -5.39
N CYS A 76 -1.22 0.70 -5.38
CA CYS A 76 -0.73 1.71 -4.46
C CYS A 76 -0.10 2.87 -5.24
N VAL A 77 -0.91 3.89 -5.55
CA VAL A 77 -0.46 5.07 -6.30
C VAL A 77 -0.50 6.32 -5.43
N THR A 78 0.40 7.25 -5.70
CA THR A 78 0.36 8.60 -5.12
C THR A 78 0.89 9.60 -6.14
N PRO A 79 0.28 10.79 -6.31
CA PRO A 79 0.79 11.84 -7.19
C PRO A 79 1.96 12.61 -6.54
N PHE A 80 2.96 11.86 -6.10
CA PHE A 80 4.22 12.35 -5.56
C PHE A 80 5.38 11.81 -6.38
N PHE A 81 6.28 12.68 -6.82
CA PHE A 81 7.51 12.28 -7.49
C PHE A 81 8.69 13.16 -7.07
N VAL A 82 9.90 12.65 -7.29
CA VAL A 82 11.15 13.35 -7.05
C VAL A 82 12.12 13.11 -8.22
N THR A 83 12.75 14.17 -8.70
CA THR A 83 13.78 14.10 -9.75
C THR A 83 15.18 13.94 -9.15
N ASP A 84 16.12 13.44 -9.94
CA ASP A 84 17.54 13.40 -9.58
C ASP A 84 18.21 14.78 -9.51
N SER A 85 17.56 15.83 -10.03
CA SER A 85 17.95 17.24 -9.80
C SER A 85 17.58 17.78 -8.42
N GLY A 86 16.86 16.98 -7.62
CA GLY A 86 16.48 17.36 -6.26
C GLY A 86 15.16 18.14 -6.15
N LEU A 87 14.36 18.16 -7.22
CA LEU A 87 13.00 18.72 -7.18
C LEU A 87 12.00 17.63 -6.79
N GLY A 88 11.20 17.89 -5.76
CA GLY A 88 10.06 17.06 -5.39
C GLY A 88 8.74 17.78 -5.63
N ILE A 89 7.73 17.04 -6.10
CA ILE A 89 6.37 17.54 -6.31
C ILE A 89 5.39 16.57 -5.70
N TYR A 90 4.47 17.08 -4.87
CA TYR A 90 3.28 16.36 -4.43
C TYR A 90 2.03 17.15 -4.79
N ILE A 91 1.08 16.50 -5.46
CA ILE A 91 -0.23 17.08 -5.77
C ILE A 91 -1.24 16.51 -4.76
N GLU A 92 -1.68 17.31 -3.79
CA GLU A 92 -2.63 16.87 -2.78
C GLU A 92 -4.04 16.76 -3.37
N THR A 93 -4.39 15.55 -3.76
CA THR A 93 -5.71 15.19 -4.25
C THR A 93 -6.00 13.70 -4.07
N LYS A 94 -7.30 13.35 -4.02
CA LYS A 94 -7.80 11.97 -4.06
C LYS A 94 -8.39 11.60 -5.43
N LYS A 95 -8.39 12.54 -6.38
CA LYS A 95 -8.89 12.31 -7.74
C LYS A 95 -7.75 11.88 -8.65
N LYS A 96 -8.10 11.30 -9.80
CA LYS A 96 -7.15 10.92 -10.85
C LYS A 96 -6.28 12.10 -11.26
N THR A 97 -4.98 11.85 -11.44
CA THR A 97 -4.05 12.76 -12.11
C THR A 97 -3.36 12.03 -13.26
N THR A 98 -2.93 12.78 -14.28
CA THR A 98 -2.11 12.26 -15.38
C THR A 98 -0.83 13.06 -15.44
N ILE A 99 0.32 12.39 -15.31
CA ILE A 99 1.63 13.02 -15.20
C ILE A 99 2.51 12.48 -16.32
N THR A 100 2.87 13.35 -17.26
CA THR A 100 3.80 13.06 -18.37
C THR A 100 5.18 13.57 -18.01
N LEU A 101 6.19 12.69 -18.06
CA LEU A 101 7.53 12.88 -17.51
C LEU A 101 8.58 12.92 -18.63
N ASP A 102 8.38 13.73 -19.66
CA ASP A 102 9.33 13.84 -20.77
C ASP A 102 10.37 14.95 -20.51
N HIS A 103 10.77 15.72 -21.53
CA HIS A 103 11.66 16.87 -21.35
C HIS A 103 11.07 17.92 -20.40
N ALA A 104 9.76 18.14 -20.45
CA ALA A 104 9.03 18.99 -19.52
C ALA A 104 7.98 18.15 -18.79
N ILE A 105 7.96 18.22 -17.46
CA ILE A 105 6.97 17.47 -16.69
C ILE A 105 5.62 18.20 -16.83
N ARG A 106 4.59 17.50 -17.29
CA ARG A 106 3.24 18.04 -17.48
C ARG A 106 2.25 17.22 -16.68
N CYS A 107 1.57 17.85 -15.75
CA CYS A 107 0.56 17.22 -14.92
C CYS A 107 -0.83 17.80 -15.24
N GLN A 108 -1.77 16.92 -15.58
CA GLN A 108 -3.20 17.22 -15.56
C GLN A 108 -3.74 16.88 -14.18
N ILE A 109 -4.21 17.89 -13.46
CA ILE A 109 -4.64 17.80 -12.06
C ILE A 109 -6.03 18.44 -11.87
N PRO A 110 -6.78 18.04 -10.83
CA PRO A 110 -7.98 18.76 -10.43
C PRO A 110 -7.68 20.21 -10.04
N GLY A 111 -8.53 21.16 -10.43
CA GLY A 111 -8.31 22.59 -10.21
C GLY A 111 -8.16 22.97 -8.73
N GLU A 112 -8.86 22.29 -7.84
CA GLU A 112 -8.81 22.51 -6.39
C GLU A 112 -7.54 21.96 -5.71
N SER A 113 -6.69 21.25 -6.45
CA SER A 113 -5.51 20.59 -5.88
C SER A 113 -4.52 21.61 -5.36
N LYS A 114 -3.90 21.28 -4.24
CA LYS A 114 -2.77 22.00 -3.66
C LYS A 114 -1.47 21.30 -4.08
N VAL A 115 -0.51 22.05 -4.62
CA VAL A 115 0.77 21.49 -5.07
C VAL A 115 1.87 21.88 -4.09
N TYR A 116 2.56 20.90 -3.54
CA TYR A 116 3.72 21.09 -2.67
C TYR A 116 4.98 20.92 -3.49
N VAL A 117 5.88 21.89 -3.35
CA VAL A 117 7.19 21.89 -3.99
C VAL A 117 8.25 21.70 -2.92
N PHE A 118 9.13 20.73 -3.14
CA PHE A 118 10.23 20.40 -2.25
C PHE A 118 11.55 20.54 -3.01
N THR A 119 12.61 20.88 -2.28
CA THR A 119 13.98 20.88 -2.81
C THR A 119 14.94 20.23 -1.81
N GLY A 120 16.00 19.60 -2.33
CA GLY A 120 17.06 18.99 -1.54
C GLY A 120 17.54 17.67 -2.15
N THR A 121 18.22 16.86 -1.36
CA THR A 121 18.51 15.48 -1.73
C THR A 121 17.22 14.66 -1.79
N ILE A 122 17.21 13.55 -2.54
CA ILE A 122 16.05 12.64 -2.64
C ILE A 122 15.56 12.21 -1.24
N GLY A 123 16.49 11.89 -0.33
CA GLY A 123 16.15 11.50 1.04
C GLY A 123 15.47 12.60 1.85
N GLU A 124 15.90 13.85 1.69
CA GLU A 124 15.27 15.00 2.35
C GLU A 124 13.87 15.27 1.80
N VAL A 125 13.71 15.22 0.48
CA VAL A 125 12.40 15.37 -0.17
C VAL A 125 11.42 14.30 0.32
N ILE A 126 11.84 13.03 0.40
CA ILE A 126 11.01 11.94 0.92
C ILE A 126 10.69 12.16 2.41
N ARG A 127 11.66 12.55 3.23
CA ARG A 127 11.45 12.86 4.66
C ARG A 127 10.40 13.96 4.84
N ASP A 128 10.46 15.00 4.02
CA ASP A 128 9.57 16.15 4.15
C ASP A 128 8.17 15.85 3.60
N TYR A 129 8.08 15.11 2.48
CA TYR A 129 6.82 14.57 1.96
C TYR A 129 6.12 13.68 3.01
N THR A 130 6.83 12.70 3.57
CA THR A 130 6.26 11.82 4.61
C THR A 130 5.94 12.57 5.91
N GLY A 131 6.59 13.71 6.16
CA GLY A 131 6.28 14.62 7.26
C GLY A 131 4.92 15.32 7.15
N LEU A 132 4.29 15.34 5.96
CA LEU A 132 2.92 15.83 5.79
C LEU A 132 1.86 14.90 6.41
N PHE A 133 2.21 13.63 6.62
CA PHE A 133 1.29 12.59 7.08
C PHE A 133 1.69 12.04 8.43
N LYS A 134 0.83 11.17 8.98
CA LYS A 134 1.21 10.34 10.12
C LYS A 134 2.33 9.39 9.69
N ARG A 135 3.48 9.47 10.37
CA ARG A 135 4.62 8.60 10.08
C ARG A 135 4.26 7.12 10.27
N PRO A 136 4.79 6.23 9.41
CA PRO A 136 4.66 4.79 9.59
C PRO A 136 5.10 4.39 11.00
N GLN A 137 4.30 3.53 11.64
CA GLN A 137 4.66 2.94 12.92
C GLN A 137 5.58 1.75 12.68
N ILE A 138 6.55 1.54 13.56
CA ILE A 138 7.43 0.36 13.49
C ILE A 138 6.57 -0.87 13.80
N PRO A 139 6.44 -1.84 12.88
CA PRO A 139 5.72 -3.07 13.15
C PRO A 139 6.37 -3.89 14.28
N PRO A 140 5.62 -4.78 14.95
CA PRO A 140 6.21 -5.74 15.88
C PRO A 140 7.31 -6.57 15.23
N ARG A 141 8.32 -6.98 16.00
CA ARG A 141 9.49 -7.70 15.50
C ARG A 141 9.16 -8.93 14.65
N TYR A 142 8.10 -9.67 14.97
CA TYR A 142 7.72 -10.88 14.22
C TYR A 142 7.30 -10.59 12.77
N ALA A 143 6.88 -9.37 12.45
CA ALA A 143 6.46 -8.98 11.10
C ALA A 143 7.63 -8.92 10.11
N PHE A 144 8.87 -8.79 10.60
CA PHE A 144 10.09 -8.81 9.78
C PHE A 144 10.67 -10.22 9.57
N GLY A 145 10.04 -11.26 10.14
CA GLY A 145 10.41 -12.66 9.89
C GLY A 145 9.75 -13.22 8.62
N ILE A 146 9.83 -14.54 8.44
CA ILE A 146 9.25 -15.20 7.25
C ILE A 146 7.75 -15.42 7.45
N TRP A 147 6.96 -15.07 6.42
CA TRP A 147 5.52 -15.30 6.37
C TRP A 147 5.24 -16.53 5.51
N ALA A 148 4.49 -17.48 6.05
CA ALA A 148 4.02 -18.66 5.32
C ALA A 148 2.54 -18.48 4.98
N SER A 149 2.20 -18.59 3.69
CA SER A 149 0.83 -18.50 3.19
C SER A 149 0.62 -19.51 2.06
N ALA A 150 -0.53 -20.17 2.06
CA ALA A 150 -1.04 -20.86 0.90
C ALA A 150 -2.58 -20.85 0.94
N ASN A 151 -3.19 -20.41 -0.16
CA ASN A 151 -4.66 -20.28 -0.24
C ASN A 151 -5.40 -21.60 0.03
N HIS A 152 -4.77 -22.74 -0.29
CA HIS A 152 -5.36 -24.07 -0.10
C HIS A 152 -5.29 -24.60 1.34
N TRP A 153 -4.67 -23.89 2.29
CA TRP A 153 -4.73 -24.25 3.71
C TRP A 153 -6.08 -23.83 4.28
N ASN A 154 -7.03 -24.76 4.28
CA ASN A 154 -8.44 -24.49 4.60
C ASN A 154 -8.98 -25.32 5.76
N SER A 155 -8.09 -25.93 6.55
CA SER A 155 -8.45 -26.78 7.69
C SER A 155 -7.39 -26.78 8.79
N GLU A 156 -7.76 -27.22 10.00
CA GLU A 156 -6.81 -27.45 11.10
C GLU A 156 -5.76 -28.50 10.75
N ALA A 157 -6.13 -29.52 9.97
CA ALA A 157 -5.21 -30.55 9.53
C ALA A 157 -4.10 -29.99 8.64
N ASP A 158 -4.40 -28.99 7.80
CA ASP A 158 -3.37 -28.29 7.02
C ASP A 158 -2.43 -27.47 7.90
N VAL A 159 -2.96 -26.82 8.93
CA VAL A 159 -2.14 -26.07 9.91
C VAL A 159 -1.23 -27.02 10.70
N ASP A 160 -1.74 -28.16 11.14
CA ASP A 160 -0.95 -29.15 11.88
C ASP A 160 0.15 -29.73 10.98
N ARG A 161 -0.17 -30.09 9.73
CA ARG A 161 0.82 -30.53 8.73
C ARG A 161 1.89 -29.45 8.47
N LEU A 162 1.48 -28.19 8.32
CA LEU A 162 2.41 -27.07 8.16
C LEU A 162 3.36 -26.97 9.36
N LEU A 163 2.84 -27.04 10.59
CA LEU A 163 3.66 -26.99 11.80
C LEU A 163 4.66 -28.14 11.87
N GLU A 164 4.26 -29.36 11.51
CA GLU A 164 5.14 -30.52 11.42
C GLU A 164 6.25 -30.31 10.38
N GLU A 165 5.93 -29.79 9.20
CA GLU A 165 6.91 -29.51 8.14
C GLU A 165 7.89 -28.42 8.55
N LEU A 166 7.41 -27.33 9.16
CA LEU A 166 8.26 -26.25 9.66
C LEU A 166 9.26 -26.77 10.70
N GLU A 167 8.83 -27.68 11.58
CA GLU A 167 9.69 -28.30 12.58
C GLU A 167 10.69 -29.27 11.95
N LYS A 168 10.21 -30.17 11.09
CA LYS A 168 11.02 -31.16 10.38
C LYS A 168 12.15 -30.52 9.56
N TYR A 169 11.86 -29.42 8.87
CA TYR A 169 12.84 -28.73 8.01
C TYR A 169 13.55 -27.58 8.72
N HIS A 170 13.33 -27.40 10.04
CA HIS A 170 13.89 -26.29 10.82
C HIS A 170 13.64 -24.92 10.18
N PHE A 171 12.46 -24.71 9.61
CA PHE A 171 12.13 -23.50 8.86
C PHE A 171 11.55 -22.40 9.78
N PRO A 172 12.18 -21.21 9.85
CA PRO A 172 11.90 -20.22 10.89
C PRO A 172 10.76 -19.25 10.52
N ALA A 173 9.61 -19.76 10.06
CA ALA A 173 8.42 -18.92 9.84
C ALA A 173 7.99 -18.22 11.15
N SER A 174 7.65 -16.94 11.07
CA SER A 174 7.15 -16.14 12.21
C SER A 174 5.66 -15.86 12.12
N VAL A 175 5.11 -15.79 10.91
CA VAL A 175 3.69 -15.51 10.66
C VAL A 175 3.11 -16.57 9.73
N ILE A 176 1.92 -17.05 10.07
CA ILE A 176 1.07 -17.88 9.21
C ILE A 176 -0.09 -17.00 8.72
N VAL A 177 -0.42 -17.12 7.45
CA VAL A 177 -1.60 -16.50 6.85
C VAL A 177 -2.59 -17.59 6.49
N LEU A 178 -3.84 -17.43 6.92
CA LEU A 178 -4.95 -18.28 6.49
C LEU A 178 -5.90 -17.44 5.63
N GLU A 179 -6.03 -17.84 4.37
CA GLU A 179 -6.92 -17.18 3.41
C GLU A 179 -8.30 -17.83 3.39
N ALA A 180 -8.38 -19.12 3.06
CA ALA A 180 -9.63 -19.89 3.04
C ALA A 180 -10.05 -20.37 4.44
N TRP A 181 -10.15 -19.45 5.39
CA TRP A 181 -10.49 -19.75 6.79
C TRP A 181 -11.99 -19.62 7.08
N SER A 182 -12.68 -18.77 6.33
CA SER A 182 -14.04 -18.35 6.63
C SER A 182 -15.09 -19.22 5.93
N ASP A 183 -16.36 -18.93 6.18
CA ASP A 183 -17.52 -19.47 5.48
C ASP A 183 -17.66 -19.02 4.01
N GLU A 184 -16.69 -18.24 3.48
CA GLU A 184 -16.67 -17.67 2.13
C GLU A 184 -17.90 -16.80 1.78
N ALA A 185 -18.60 -16.33 2.80
CA ALA A 185 -19.80 -15.50 2.66
C ALA A 185 -19.74 -14.26 3.55
N THR A 186 -19.45 -14.45 4.83
CA THR A 186 -19.42 -13.38 5.84
C THR A 186 -18.01 -12.86 6.10
N PHE A 187 -16.98 -13.70 5.92
CA PHE A 187 -15.57 -13.38 6.20
C PHE A 187 -15.28 -12.93 7.63
N TYR A 188 -16.18 -13.21 8.58
CA TYR A 188 -15.95 -13.08 10.01
C TYR A 188 -16.36 -14.35 10.80
N ILE A 189 -16.89 -15.37 10.13
CA ILE A 189 -17.26 -16.67 10.69
C ILE A 189 -16.40 -17.77 10.06
N TRP A 190 -15.91 -18.70 10.89
CA TRP A 190 -15.12 -19.85 10.44
C TRP A 190 -15.95 -20.83 9.60
N ASN A 191 -15.30 -21.46 8.61
CA ASN A 191 -15.96 -22.47 7.79
C ASN A 191 -16.50 -23.66 8.63
N GLY A 192 -17.73 -24.09 8.36
CA GLY A 192 -18.36 -25.22 9.02
C GLY A 192 -18.79 -24.98 10.47
N ALA A 193 -18.71 -23.76 10.99
CA ALA A 193 -19.34 -23.39 12.25
C ALA A 193 -20.86 -23.34 12.10
N THR A 194 -21.59 -23.87 13.08
CA THR A 194 -23.05 -23.71 13.18
C THR A 194 -23.39 -22.70 14.27
N TYR A 195 -24.44 -21.92 14.06
CA TYR A 195 -24.86 -20.85 14.97
C TYR A 195 -26.32 -20.48 14.74
N SER A 196 -26.92 -19.80 15.73
CA SER A 196 -28.23 -19.16 15.53
C SER A 196 -28.04 -17.76 14.92
N PRO A 197 -28.71 -17.40 13.83
CA PRO A 197 -28.56 -16.09 13.21
C PRO A 197 -28.86 -14.94 14.19
N LYS A 198 -28.00 -13.91 14.20
CA LYS A 198 -28.19 -12.67 14.97
C LYS A 198 -28.45 -11.49 14.05
N ARG A 199 -29.11 -10.45 14.58
CA ARG A 199 -29.23 -9.16 13.88
C ARG A 199 -27.89 -8.42 13.97
N SER A 200 -27.51 -7.70 12.90
CA SER A 200 -26.12 -7.31 12.63
C SER A 200 -25.44 -6.40 13.67
N ALA A 201 -26.18 -5.79 14.60
CA ALA A 201 -25.62 -4.82 15.56
C ALA A 201 -25.03 -5.47 16.83
N GLU A 202 -25.36 -6.73 17.13
CA GLU A 202 -24.97 -7.35 18.42
C GLU A 202 -23.61 -8.07 18.36
N GLY A 203 -23.12 -8.38 17.16
CA GLY A 203 -21.91 -9.19 16.96
C GLY A 203 -22.05 -10.64 17.46
N PHE A 204 -21.06 -11.47 17.12
CA PHE A 204 -20.94 -12.82 17.67
C PHE A 204 -19.78 -12.89 18.67
N SER A 205 -19.96 -13.69 19.70
CA SER A 205 -18.92 -14.18 20.60
C SER A 205 -18.51 -15.58 20.18
N TYR A 206 -17.32 -16.03 20.62
CA TYR A 206 -16.84 -17.39 20.30
C TYR A 206 -17.81 -18.48 20.76
N ASP A 207 -18.46 -18.29 21.91
CA ASP A 207 -19.40 -19.25 22.51
C ASP A 207 -20.75 -19.33 21.78
N ASP A 208 -21.01 -18.44 20.82
CA ASP A 208 -22.21 -18.52 19.96
C ASP A 208 -22.09 -19.59 18.87
N PHE A 209 -20.89 -20.13 18.66
CA PHE A 209 -20.58 -21.07 17.58
C PHE A 209 -20.39 -22.50 18.10
N ASP A 210 -21.02 -23.46 17.42
CA ASP A 210 -20.73 -24.88 17.56
C ASP A 210 -19.84 -25.36 16.39
N PHE A 211 -18.64 -25.83 16.76
CA PHE A 211 -17.63 -26.34 15.82
C PHE A 211 -17.58 -27.87 15.79
N SER A 212 -18.35 -28.56 16.64
CA SER A 212 -18.24 -30.01 16.84
C SER A 212 -18.48 -30.82 15.55
N ASN A 213 -19.33 -30.31 14.67
CA ASN A 213 -19.67 -30.90 13.39
C ASN A 213 -18.86 -30.34 12.21
N SER A 214 -17.95 -29.36 12.45
CA SER A 214 -17.11 -28.82 11.39
C SER A 214 -16.12 -29.86 10.89
N LYS A 215 -16.02 -29.97 9.56
CA LYS A 215 -15.01 -30.80 8.88
C LYS A 215 -13.67 -30.08 8.74
N TYR A 216 -13.65 -28.75 8.91
CA TYR A 216 -12.52 -27.89 8.63
C TYR A 216 -11.85 -27.40 9.91
N TRP A 217 -12.65 -26.89 10.83
CA TRP A 217 -12.19 -26.19 12.04
C TRP A 217 -12.97 -26.66 13.26
N LYS A 218 -12.43 -27.64 14.00
CA LYS A 218 -13.11 -28.21 15.17
C LYS A 218 -12.85 -27.43 16.45
N ASN A 219 -11.69 -26.78 16.57
CA ASN A 219 -11.35 -25.94 17.70
C ASN A 219 -10.36 -24.82 17.29
N PRO A 220 -10.84 -23.81 16.54
CA PRO A 220 -9.99 -22.73 16.05
C PRO A 220 -9.18 -22.05 17.15
N LYS A 221 -9.77 -21.85 18.35
CA LYS A 221 -9.07 -21.28 19.51
C LYS A 221 -7.85 -22.11 19.89
N ARG A 222 -7.98 -23.43 20.03
CA ARG A 222 -6.86 -24.29 20.39
C ARG A 222 -5.81 -24.36 19.27
N MET A 223 -6.21 -24.28 18.00
CA MET A 223 -5.27 -24.20 16.88
C MET A 223 -4.41 -22.93 16.96
N ILE A 224 -5.02 -21.78 17.24
CA ILE A 224 -4.32 -20.49 17.42
C ILE A 224 -3.36 -20.55 18.62
N GLU A 225 -3.81 -21.12 19.75
CA GLU A 225 -2.96 -21.32 20.93
C GLU A 225 -1.71 -22.15 20.60
N ARG A 226 -1.85 -23.26 19.86
CA ARG A 226 -0.70 -24.08 19.41
C ARG A 226 0.28 -23.30 18.53
N LEU A 227 -0.23 -22.48 17.60
CA LEU A 227 0.61 -21.60 16.78
C LEU A 227 1.42 -20.64 17.66
N HIS A 228 0.76 -20.02 18.64
CA HIS A 228 1.40 -19.08 19.56
C HIS A 228 2.42 -19.77 20.49
N GLU A 229 2.12 -20.96 21.01
CA GLU A 229 3.04 -21.79 21.79
C GLU A 229 4.32 -22.11 21.00
N LYS A 230 4.22 -22.32 19.69
CA LYS A 230 5.36 -22.50 18.76
C LYS A 230 5.97 -21.18 18.27
N GLY A 231 5.61 -20.04 18.87
CA GLY A 231 6.17 -18.72 18.56
C GLY A 231 5.73 -18.13 17.22
N LYS A 232 4.64 -18.65 16.62
CA LYS A 232 4.08 -18.15 15.37
C LYS A 232 2.99 -17.12 15.67
N LYS A 233 2.75 -16.18 14.76
CA LYS A 233 1.58 -15.29 14.76
C LYS A 233 0.67 -15.66 13.61
N LEU A 234 -0.60 -15.31 13.71
CA LEU A 234 -1.61 -15.64 12.72
C LEU A 234 -2.28 -14.37 12.20
N VAL A 235 -2.47 -14.33 10.89
CA VAL A 235 -3.23 -13.30 10.18
C VAL A 235 -4.30 -13.99 9.33
N TYR A 236 -5.51 -13.43 9.35
CA TYR A 236 -6.62 -13.87 8.53
C TYR A 236 -6.77 -12.96 7.33
N TRP A 237 -7.11 -13.55 6.18
CA TRP A 237 -7.55 -12.77 5.03
C TRP A 237 -8.92 -12.11 5.31
N HIS A 238 -9.16 -10.95 4.72
CA HIS A 238 -10.41 -10.21 4.86
C HIS A 238 -10.71 -9.41 3.59
N ILE A 239 -11.99 -9.18 3.32
CA ILE A 239 -12.49 -8.17 2.39
C ILE A 239 -13.70 -7.46 2.99
N ASP A 240 -13.86 -6.17 2.71
CA ASP A 240 -15.05 -5.41 3.09
C ASP A 240 -16.00 -5.35 1.89
N PHE A 241 -17.27 -5.66 2.10
CA PHE A 241 -18.35 -5.53 1.10
C PHE A 241 -19.19 -4.28 1.33
#